data_AF-A0A9D7VQE1-F1
#
_entry.id   AF-A0A9D7VQE1-F1
#
_cell.length_a   1.000
_cell.length_b   1.000
_cell.length_c   1.000
_cell.angle_alpha   90.00
_cell.angle_beta   90.00
_cell.angle_gamma   90.00
#
_symmetry.space_group_name_H-M   'P 1'
#
loop_
_entity.id
_entity.type
_entity.pdbx_description
1 polymer ?
#
loop_
_entity_poly.entity_id
_entity_poly.type
_entity_poly.pdbx_seq_one_letter_code
_entity_poly.pdbx_strand_id
1 'polypeptide(L)'
;VPGSNLISTILIAPILVPEVVLAVALLLFLNFLSLPKSFPLLLMGHVIFTLPFVVLVVQARLVGIRRDMEEAAMSLGASPVQAFFQITLPLLAPAVFAGMLFAFTISFDDITGTLFWKPGGVETVPTQIFAMLRNSISPEINALGTVMILLTVGLPLSGLAIARRVAARRGG
;
A
#
# COMPACT_ATOMS: atom_id res chain seq x y z
N VAL A 1 25.39 -2.69 4.34
CA VAL A 1 25.64 -1.25 4.11
C VAL A 1 25.44 -0.49 5.42
N PRO A 2 26.39 0.37 5.84
CA PRO A 2 26.17 1.24 7.00
C PRO A 2 24.88 2.05 6.79
N GLY A 3 24.03 2.19 7.81
CA GLY A 3 22.76 2.94 7.71
C GLY A 3 21.55 2.16 7.17
N SER A 4 21.73 0.96 6.60
CA SER A 4 20.60 0.15 6.09
C SER A 4 19.58 -0.23 7.18
N ASN A 5 20.04 -0.51 8.40
CA ASN A 5 19.16 -0.75 9.54
C ASN A 5 18.38 0.51 9.94
N LEU A 6 19.01 1.68 9.92
CA LEU A 6 18.34 2.95 10.23
C LEU A 6 17.23 3.26 9.22
N ILE A 7 17.53 3.13 7.93
CA ILE A 7 16.56 3.33 6.85
C ILE A 7 15.39 2.33 7.00
N SER A 8 15.69 1.06 7.24
CA SER A 8 14.65 0.03 7.45
C SER A 8 13.78 0.37 8.65
N THR A 9 14.38 0.76 9.79
CA THR A 9 13.65 1.18 10.99
C THR A 9 12.74 2.37 10.72
N ILE A 10 13.21 3.40 10.01
CA ILE A 10 12.39 4.57 9.67
C ILE A 10 11.21 4.16 8.77
N LEU A 11 11.45 3.30 7.78
CA LEU A 11 10.41 2.86 6.85
C LEU A 11 9.34 2.01 7.53
N ILE A 12 9.68 1.20 8.55
CA ILE A 12 8.71 0.37 9.27
C ILE A 12 8.12 1.06 10.51
N ALA A 13 8.72 2.16 10.98
CA ALA A 13 8.28 2.87 12.18
C ALA A 13 6.79 3.23 12.19
N PRO A 14 6.16 3.66 11.08
CA PRO A 14 4.73 3.97 11.08
C PRO A 14 3.85 2.76 11.43
N ILE A 15 4.29 1.52 11.17
CA ILE A 15 3.53 0.31 11.53
C ILE A 15 3.46 0.13 13.05
N LEU A 16 4.45 0.63 13.79
CA LEU A 16 4.54 0.50 15.25
C LEU A 16 3.67 1.52 15.99
N VAL A 17 3.33 2.62 15.32
CA VAL A 17 2.54 3.70 15.92
C VAL A 17 1.06 3.43 15.68
N PRO A 18 0.19 3.57 16.70
CA PRO A 18 -1.24 3.44 16.49
C PRO A 18 -1.74 4.38 15.39
N GLU A 19 -2.60 3.86 14.51
CA GLU A 19 -3.07 4.56 13.31
C GLU A 19 -3.69 5.93 13.64
N VAL A 20 -4.51 6.00 14.69
CA VAL A 20 -5.13 7.23 15.19
C VAL A 20 -4.08 8.28 15.56
N VAL A 21 -2.96 7.87 16.16
CA VAL A 21 -1.89 8.78 16.57
C VAL A 21 -1.23 9.39 15.33
N LEU A 22 -0.94 8.58 14.32
CA LEU A 22 -0.41 9.07 13.05
C LEU A 22 -1.41 9.97 12.32
N ALA A 23 -2.71 9.67 12.40
CA ALA A 23 -3.78 10.48 11.83
C ALA A 23 -3.83 11.88 12.44
N VAL A 24 -3.85 11.96 13.76
CA VAL A 24 -3.79 13.23 14.48
C VAL A 24 -2.47 13.94 14.21
N ALA A 25 -1.34 13.24 14.21
CA ALA A 25 -0.02 13.84 13.98
C ALA A 25 0.08 14.50 12.60
N LEU A 26 -0.36 13.82 11.53
CA LEU A 26 -0.37 14.41 10.19
C LEU A 26 -1.32 15.62 10.11
N LEU A 27 -2.49 15.57 10.75
CA LEU A 27 -3.40 16.73 10.82
C LEU A 27 -2.72 17.93 11.50
N LEU A 28 -2.09 17.71 12.66
CA LEU A 28 -1.37 18.76 13.38
C LEU A 28 -0.19 19.32 12.56
N PHE A 29 0.51 18.46 11.83
CA PHE A 29 1.60 18.86 10.94
C PHE A 29 1.11 19.74 9.78
N LEU A 30 0.00 19.37 9.13
CA LEU A 30 -0.61 20.20 8.07
C LEU A 30 -1.05 21.55 8.61
N ASN A 31 -1.66 21.58 9.80
CA ASN A 31 -2.05 22.83 10.47
C ASN A 31 -0.84 23.70 10.83
N PHE A 32 0.25 23.09 11.32
CA PHE A 32 1.50 23.79 11.62
C PHE A 32 2.08 24.48 10.38
N LEU A 33 2.01 23.82 9.22
CA LEU A 33 2.41 24.40 7.94
C LEU A 33 1.37 25.34 7.32
N SER A 34 0.22 25.54 7.98
CA SER A 34 -0.93 26.28 7.45
C SER A 34 -1.41 25.77 6.08
N LEU A 35 -1.24 24.47 5.82
CA LEU A 35 -1.68 23.82 4.60
C LEU A 35 -3.15 23.40 4.74
N PRO A 36 -4.05 23.91 3.89
CA PRO A 36 -5.45 23.49 3.92
C PRO A 36 -5.56 22.03 3.48
N LYS A 37 -6.49 21.29 4.09
CA LYS A 37 -6.84 19.95 3.63
C LYS A 37 -7.23 19.99 2.15
N SER A 38 -6.74 19.03 1.39
CA SER A 38 -7.01 18.92 -0.04
C SER A 38 -6.92 17.46 -0.46
N PHE A 39 -7.50 17.12 -1.61
CA PHE A 39 -7.45 15.76 -2.13
C PHE A 39 -6.01 15.24 -2.34
N PRO A 40 -5.04 16.04 -2.87
CA PRO A 40 -3.65 15.60 -2.96
C PRO A 40 -3.01 15.29 -1.60
N LEU A 41 -3.30 16.06 -0.56
CA LEU A 41 -2.78 15.79 0.79
C LEU A 41 -3.43 14.56 1.43
N LEU A 42 -4.72 14.33 1.16
CA LEU A 42 -5.40 13.09 1.54
C LEU A 42 -4.70 11.88 0.88
N LEU A 43 -4.47 11.96 -0.43
CA LEU A 43 -3.75 10.91 -1.18
C LEU A 43 -2.35 10.67 -0.62
N MET A 44 -1.59 11.74 -0.34
CA MET A 44 -0.27 11.63 0.27
C MET A 44 -0.33 10.97 1.65
N GLY A 45 -1.34 11.27 2.46
CA GLY A 45 -1.59 10.60 3.75
C GLY A 45 -1.72 9.09 3.59
N HIS A 46 -2.58 8.63 2.67
CA HIS A 46 -2.72 7.20 2.38
C HIS A 46 -1.42 6.57 1.86
N VAL A 47 -0.65 7.28 1.02
CA VAL A 47 0.66 6.78 0.56
C VAL A 47 1.62 6.60 1.73
N ILE A 48 1.75 7.59 2.62
CA ILE A 48 2.63 7.52 3.79
C ILE A 48 2.25 6.34 4.69
N PHE A 49 0.95 6.08 4.87
CA PHE A 49 0.45 4.99 5.71
C PHE A 49 0.65 3.60 5.09
N THR A 50 0.45 3.49 3.78
CA THR A 50 0.49 2.20 3.09
C THR A 50 1.89 1.79 2.65
N LEU A 51 2.79 2.76 2.44
CA LEU A 51 4.16 2.54 1.97
C LEU A 51 4.95 1.52 2.81
N PRO A 52 4.93 1.55 4.16
CA PRO A 52 5.63 0.56 4.99
C PRO A 52 5.25 -0.89 4.67
N PHE A 53 3.95 -1.13 4.41
CA PHE A 53 3.45 -2.47 4.06
C PHE A 53 3.94 -2.92 2.69
N VAL A 54 3.95 -2.02 1.70
CA VAL A 54 4.51 -2.31 0.36
C VAL A 54 6.00 -2.62 0.46
N VAL A 55 6.75 -1.79 1.20
CA VAL A 55 8.19 -1.97 1.42
C VAL A 55 8.46 -3.33 2.05
N LEU A 56 7.71 -3.72 3.08
CA LEU A 56 7.89 -5.01 3.75
C LEU A 56 7.70 -6.20 2.79
N VAL A 57 6.65 -6.17 1.96
CA VAL A 57 6.36 -7.22 0.98
C VAL A 57 7.45 -7.31 -0.09
N VAL A 58 7.88 -6.16 -0.64
CA VAL A 58 8.91 -6.11 -1.68
C VAL A 58 10.27 -6.51 -1.11
N GLN A 59 10.62 -6.04 0.08
CA GLN A 59 11.88 -6.37 0.75
C GLN A 59 11.98 -7.87 1.06
N ALA A 60 10.90 -8.48 1.54
CA ALA A 60 10.85 -9.92 1.79
C ALA A 60 11.14 -10.74 0.51
N ARG A 61 10.64 -10.28 -0.65
CA ARG A 61 10.95 -10.91 -1.93
C ARG A 61 12.39 -10.66 -2.38
N LEU A 62 12.88 -9.43 -2.21
CA LEU A 62 14.21 -9.01 -2.64
C LEU A 62 15.31 -9.83 -1.97
N VAL A 63 15.18 -10.13 -0.67
CA VAL A 63 16.13 -10.97 0.08
C VAL A 63 16.25 -12.37 -0.51
N GLY A 64 15.18 -12.89 -1.13
CA GLY A 64 15.17 -14.21 -1.77
C GLY A 64 15.66 -14.24 -3.23
N ILE A 65 16.01 -13.09 -3.83
CA ILE A 65 16.55 -13.04 -5.19
C ILE A 65 18.07 -13.19 -5.12
N ARG A 66 18.60 -14.21 -5.80
CA ARG A 66 20.05 -14.41 -5.93
C ARG A 66 20.64 -13.32 -6.82
N ARG A 67 21.78 -12.76 -6.42
CA ARG A 67 22.47 -11.68 -7.13
C ARG A 67 23.30 -12.15 -8.32
N ASP A 68 23.55 -13.44 -8.43
CA ASP A 68 24.32 -14.05 -9.51
C ASP A 68 23.75 -13.77 -10.90
N MET A 69 22.43 -13.74 -11.06
CA MET A 69 21.77 -13.40 -12.32
C MET A 69 22.04 -11.95 -12.73
N GLU A 70 22.09 -11.03 -11.77
CA GLU A 70 22.38 -9.61 -12.00
C GLU A 70 23.86 -9.42 -12.34
N GLU A 71 24.75 -10.09 -11.59
CA GLU A 71 26.20 -10.10 -11.82
C GLU A 71 26.58 -10.72 -13.18
N ALA A 72 25.89 -11.79 -13.59
CA ALA A 72 26.06 -12.40 -14.91
C ALA A 72 25.63 -11.45 -16.04
N ALA A 73 24.49 -10.77 -15.89
CA ALA A 73 24.06 -9.76 -16.86
C ALA A 73 25.10 -8.63 -17.00
N MET A 74 25.64 -8.13 -15.87
CA MET A 74 26.69 -7.12 -15.89
C MET A 74 28.01 -7.62 -16.51
N SER A 75 28.36 -8.88 -16.28
CA SER A 75 29.53 -9.53 -16.89
C SER A 75 29.43 -9.64 -18.42
N LEU A 76 28.20 -9.72 -18.94
CA LEU A 76 27.90 -9.73 -20.38
C LEU A 76 27.76 -8.31 -20.98
N GLY A 77 28.06 -7.26 -20.21
CA GLY A 77 28.07 -5.88 -20.67
C GLY A 77 26.82 -5.07 -20.35
N ALA A 78 25.87 -5.60 -19.58
CA ALA A 78 24.74 -4.81 -19.09
C ALA A 78 25.19 -3.78 -18.05
N SER A 79 24.66 -2.56 -18.11
CA SER A 79 24.84 -1.60 -17.02
C SER A 79 24.01 -2.00 -15.79
N PRO A 80 24.35 -1.55 -14.57
CA PRO A 80 23.57 -1.86 -13.36
C PRO A 80 22.08 -1.49 -13.48
N VAL A 81 21.78 -0.38 -14.18
CA VAL A 81 20.40 0.04 -14.44
C VAL A 81 19.70 -0.94 -15.37
N GLN A 82 20.37 -1.38 -16.45
CA GLN A 82 19.82 -2.39 -17.36
C GLN A 82 19.57 -3.71 -16.63
N ALA A 83 20.56 -4.18 -15.84
CA ALA A 83 20.44 -5.42 -15.06
C ALA A 83 19.26 -5.34 -14.07
N PHE A 84 19.07 -4.20 -13.39
CA PHE A 84 17.91 -3.99 -12.54
C PHE A 84 16.58 -4.11 -13.30
N PHE A 85 16.41 -3.39 -14.41
CA PHE A 85 15.14 -3.40 -15.14
C PHE A 85 14.87 -4.71 -15.89
N GLN A 86 15.91 -5.44 -16.30
CA GLN A 86 15.78 -6.67 -17.09
C GLN A 86 15.73 -7.93 -16.22
N ILE A 87 16.36 -7.92 -15.05
CA ILE A 87 16.47 -9.09 -14.17
C ILE A 87 15.73 -8.85 -12.86
N THR A 88 16.18 -7.87 -12.07
CA THR A 88 15.72 -7.69 -10.68
C THR A 88 14.27 -7.26 -10.60
N LEU A 89 13.84 -6.26 -11.37
CA LEU A 89 12.48 -5.75 -11.37
C LEU A 89 11.46 -6.79 -11.85
N PRO A 90 11.66 -7.54 -12.96
CA PRO A 90 10.76 -8.63 -13.34
C PRO A 90 10.64 -9.74 -12.28
N LEU A 91 11.73 -10.05 -11.56
CA LEU A 91 11.72 -11.02 -10.46
C LEU A 91 10.99 -10.50 -9.21
N LEU A 92 11.00 -9.18 -9.00
CA LEU A 92 10.26 -8.47 -7.95
C LEU A 92 8.79 -8.19 -8.33
N ALA A 93 8.45 -8.14 -9.62
CA ALA A 93 7.13 -7.71 -10.09
C ALA A 93 5.95 -8.43 -9.41
N PRO A 94 5.99 -9.75 -9.15
CA PRO A 94 4.92 -10.41 -8.39
C PRO A 94 4.75 -9.88 -6.96
N ALA A 95 5.85 -9.53 -6.29
CA ALA A 95 5.81 -8.96 -4.95
C ALA A 95 5.38 -7.48 -4.96
N VAL A 96 5.79 -6.71 -5.96
CA VAL A 96 5.28 -5.35 -6.18
C VAL A 96 3.77 -5.38 -6.38
N PHE A 97 3.27 -6.31 -7.20
CA PHE A 97 1.84 -6.50 -7.41
C PHE A 97 1.09 -6.90 -6.14
N ALA A 98 1.63 -7.83 -5.34
CA ALA A 98 1.06 -8.16 -4.04
C ALA A 98 1.04 -6.94 -3.10
N GLY A 99 2.12 -6.16 -3.06
CA GLY A 99 2.20 -4.93 -2.29
C GLY A 99 1.16 -3.89 -2.71
N MET A 100 0.91 -3.73 -4.02
CA MET A 100 -0.14 -2.86 -4.53
C MET A 100 -1.54 -3.29 -4.06
N LEU A 101 -1.83 -4.59 -4.05
CA LEU A 101 -3.11 -5.10 -3.54
C LEU A 101 -3.27 -4.84 -2.04
N PHE A 102 -2.20 -5.00 -1.26
CA PHE A 102 -2.20 -4.65 0.16
C PHE A 102 -2.43 -3.16 0.40
N ALA A 103 -1.69 -2.29 -0.30
CA ALA A 103 -1.86 -0.84 -0.19
C ALA A 103 -3.27 -0.40 -0.56
N PHE A 104 -3.83 -0.95 -1.65
CA PHE A 104 -5.23 -0.70 -2.02
C PHE A 104 -6.18 -1.11 -0.91
N THR A 105 -6.05 -2.33 -0.38
CA THR A 105 -6.96 -2.86 0.64
C THR A 105 -6.93 -2.00 1.90
N ILE A 106 -5.73 -1.66 2.38
CA ILE A 106 -5.55 -0.83 3.58
C ILE A 106 -6.07 0.59 3.35
N SER A 107 -5.76 1.20 2.20
CA SER A 107 -6.22 2.56 1.89
C SER A 107 -7.73 2.64 1.67
N PHE A 108 -8.34 1.63 1.05
CA PHE A 108 -9.75 1.64 0.68
C PHE A 108 -10.66 1.44 1.89
N ASP A 109 -10.19 0.76 2.93
CA ASP A 109 -10.92 0.51 4.19
C ASP A 109 -10.59 1.55 5.29
N ASP A 110 -9.70 2.51 5.00
CA ASP A 110 -9.31 3.51 5.99
C ASP A 110 -10.44 4.53 6.25
N ILE A 111 -10.99 4.46 7.45
CA ILE A 111 -11.91 5.46 8.00
C ILE A 111 -11.13 6.47 8.87
N THR A 112 -10.18 5.99 9.65
CA THR A 112 -9.56 6.76 10.73
C THR A 112 -8.75 7.91 10.17
N GLY A 113 -7.76 7.64 9.31
CA GLY A 113 -6.91 8.66 8.70
C GLY A 113 -7.74 9.63 7.86
N THR A 114 -8.61 9.08 7.03
CA THR A 114 -9.49 9.84 6.15
C THR A 114 -10.37 10.84 6.89
N LEU A 115 -10.96 10.48 8.05
CA LEU A 115 -11.76 11.43 8.85
C LEU A 115 -10.94 12.65 9.31
N PHE A 116 -9.66 12.48 9.60
CA PHE A 116 -8.80 13.59 10.02
C PHE A 116 -8.31 14.44 8.85
N TRP A 117 -8.00 13.85 7.69
CA TRP A 117 -7.32 14.57 6.59
C TRP A 117 -8.20 14.97 5.41
N LYS A 118 -9.39 14.40 5.26
CA LYS A 118 -10.25 14.71 4.10
C LYS A 118 -10.66 16.20 4.10
N PRO A 119 -10.65 16.86 2.92
CA PRO A 119 -11.24 18.19 2.79
C PRO A 119 -12.77 18.13 2.90
N GLY A 120 -13.39 19.26 3.23
CA GLY A 120 -14.84 19.39 3.20
C GLY A 120 -15.40 19.13 1.80
N GLY A 121 -16.55 18.46 1.71
CA GLY A 121 -17.17 18.08 0.44
C GLY A 121 -16.57 16.85 -0.24
N VAL A 122 -15.52 16.25 0.33
CA VAL A 122 -14.99 14.95 -0.12
C VAL A 122 -15.40 13.87 0.86
N GLU A 123 -16.07 12.86 0.35
CA GLU A 123 -16.45 11.65 1.07
C GLU A 123 -15.85 10.43 0.40
N THR A 124 -15.33 9.51 1.21
CA THR A 124 -14.96 8.17 0.77
C THR A 124 -16.08 7.20 1.13
N VAL A 125 -16.10 6.02 0.52
CA VAL A 125 -17.11 5.00 0.82
C VAL A 125 -17.14 4.68 2.33
N PRO A 126 -15.99 4.47 3.02
CA PRO A 126 -16.01 4.19 4.45
C PRO A 126 -16.49 5.37 5.31
N THR A 127 -16.10 6.63 5.01
CA THR A 127 -16.57 7.78 5.78
C THR A 127 -18.05 8.06 5.58
N GLN A 128 -18.56 7.81 4.37
CA GLN A 128 -19.98 7.91 4.06
C GLN A 128 -20.81 6.85 4.81
N ILE A 129 -20.37 5.59 4.78
CA ILE A 129 -21.02 4.51 5.56
C ILE A 129 -21.03 4.87 7.05
N PHE A 130 -19.91 5.34 7.59
CA PHE A 130 -19.81 5.75 8.98
C PHE A 130 -20.75 6.91 9.33
N ALA A 131 -20.88 7.91 8.44
CA ALA A 131 -21.81 9.01 8.61
C ALA A 131 -23.28 8.54 8.60
N MET A 132 -23.65 7.62 7.71
CA MET A 132 -25.00 7.05 7.64
C MET A 132 -25.36 6.26 8.90
N LEU A 133 -24.43 5.43 9.40
CA LEU A 133 -24.61 4.62 10.61
C LEU A 133 -24.91 5.45 11.85
N ARG A 134 -24.41 6.70 11.93
CA ARG A 134 -24.68 7.62 13.05
C ARG A 134 -26.13 8.11 13.07
N ASN A 135 -26.80 8.16 11.93
CA ASN A 135 -28.17 8.64 11.84
C ASN A 135 -29.17 7.49 12.06
N SER A 136 -28.99 6.39 11.33
CA SER A 136 -29.83 5.20 11.42
C SER A 136 -29.24 4.04 10.59
N ILE A 137 -29.52 2.80 10.99
CA ILE A 137 -29.17 1.63 10.18
C ILE A 137 -30.22 1.46 9.09
N SER A 138 -29.78 1.26 7.84
CA SER A 138 -30.67 1.10 6.68
C SER A 138 -30.17 0.02 5.70
N PRO A 139 -31.04 -0.58 4.86
CA PRO A 139 -30.64 -1.57 3.87
C PRO A 139 -29.55 -1.07 2.89
N GLU A 140 -29.52 0.23 2.61
CA GLU A 140 -28.52 0.85 1.75
C GLU A 140 -27.10 0.74 2.34
N ILE A 141 -26.97 0.84 3.66
CA ILE A 141 -25.68 0.65 4.36
C ILE A 141 -25.19 -0.79 4.18
N ASN A 142 -26.08 -1.76 4.30
CA ASN A 142 -25.74 -3.17 4.12
C ASN A 142 -25.31 -3.47 2.68
N ALA A 143 -25.97 -2.84 1.70
CA ALA A 143 -25.59 -2.97 0.29
C ALA A 143 -24.19 -2.38 0.03
N LEU A 144 -23.92 -1.18 0.53
CA LEU A 144 -22.59 -0.54 0.41
C LEU A 144 -21.50 -1.36 1.11
N GLY A 145 -21.77 -1.85 2.33
CA GLY A 145 -20.83 -2.71 3.06
C GLY A 145 -20.54 -4.03 2.32
N THR A 146 -21.55 -4.63 1.69
CA THR A 146 -21.37 -5.84 0.88
C THR A 146 -20.46 -5.57 -0.31
N VAL A 147 -20.67 -4.48 -1.05
CA VAL A 147 -19.79 -4.08 -2.16
C VAL A 147 -18.37 -3.81 -1.67
N MET A 148 -18.23 -3.14 -0.52
CA MET A 148 -16.94 -2.85 0.09
C MET A 148 -16.17 -4.15 0.38
N ILE A 149 -16.82 -5.13 1.02
CA ILE A 149 -16.24 -6.45 1.31
C ILE A 149 -15.86 -7.19 0.03
N LEU A 150 -16.73 -7.18 -0.99
CA LEU A 150 -16.45 -7.84 -2.27
C LEU A 150 -15.21 -7.24 -2.95
N LEU A 151 -15.00 -5.93 -2.84
CA LEU A 151 -13.82 -5.28 -3.40
C LEU A 151 -12.56 -5.54 -2.56
N THR A 152 -12.62 -5.36 -1.24
CA THR A 152 -11.46 -5.50 -0.35
C THR A 152 -10.99 -6.94 -0.20
N VAL A 153 -11.89 -7.92 -0.28
CA VAL A 153 -11.55 -9.34 -0.20
C VAL A 153 -11.41 -9.96 -1.59
N GLY A 154 -12.33 -9.67 -2.50
CA GLY A 154 -12.35 -10.30 -3.82
C GLY A 154 -11.16 -9.90 -4.70
N LEU A 155 -10.71 -8.64 -4.63
CA LEU A 155 -9.58 -8.20 -5.45
C LEU A 155 -8.26 -8.88 -5.02
N PRO A 156 -7.86 -8.92 -3.74
CA PRO A 156 -6.68 -9.67 -3.31
C PRO A 156 -6.76 -11.17 -3.61
N LEU A 157 -7.92 -11.81 -3.39
CA LEU A 157 -8.09 -13.23 -3.67
C LEU A 157 -7.98 -13.56 -5.17
N SER A 158 -8.56 -12.73 -6.02
CA SER A 158 -8.44 -12.89 -7.48
C SER A 158 -6.99 -12.69 -7.94
N GLY A 159 -6.29 -11.71 -7.38
CA GLY A 159 -4.85 -11.50 -7.61
C GLY A 159 -4.01 -12.71 -7.21
N LEU A 160 -4.27 -13.30 -6.04
CA LEU A 160 -3.61 -14.52 -5.58
C LEU A 160 -3.91 -15.71 -6.50
N ALA A 161 -5.16 -15.88 -6.92
CA ALA A 161 -5.56 -16.97 -7.81
C ALA A 161 -4.87 -16.87 -9.18
N ILE A 162 -4.77 -15.67 -9.74
CA ILE A 162 -4.04 -15.42 -11.00
C ILE A 162 -2.55 -15.71 -10.82
N ALA A 163 -1.94 -15.19 -9.75
CA ALA A 163 -0.52 -15.41 -9.46
C ALA A 163 -0.18 -16.91 -9.34
N ARG A 164 -1.02 -17.68 -8.64
CA ARG A 164 -0.87 -19.14 -8.52
C ARG A 164 -0.97 -19.86 -9.87
N ARG A 165 -1.94 -19.48 -10.72
CA ARG A 165 -2.11 -20.05 -12.06
C ARG A 165 -0.91 -19.79 -12.96
N VAL A 166 -0.35 -18.57 -12.92
CA VAL A 166 0.84 -18.21 -13.71
C VAL A 166 2.06 -18.99 -13.24
N ALA A 167 2.25 -19.16 -11.92
CA ALA A 167 3.35 -19.95 -11.38
C ALA A 167 3.25 -21.43 -11.79
N ALA A 168 2.05 -22.02 -11.73
CA ALA A 168 1.83 -23.42 -12.14
C ALA A 168 2.14 -23.66 -13.63
N ARG A 169 1.90 -22.68 -14.50
CA ARG A 169 2.20 -22.77 -15.95
C ARG A 169 3.69 -22.65 -16.30
N ARG A 170 4.52 -22.12 -15.40
CA ARG A 170 5.98 -21.95 -15.62
C ARG A 170 6.80 -23.14 -15.11
N GLY A 171 6.18 -24.05 -14.36
CA GLY A 171 6.82 -25.24 -13.77
C GLY A 171 6.57 -26.54 -14.52
N GLY A 172 6.00 -26.49 -15.74
CA GLY A 172 5.86 -27.62 -16.66
C GLY A 172 6.48 -27.28 -18.01
#